data_AF-A0A8H4U4L6-F1
#
_entry.id   AF-A0A8H4U4L6-F1
#
_cell.length_a   1.000
_cell.length_b   1.000
_cell.length_c   1.000
_cell.angle_alpha   90.00
_cell.angle_beta   90.00
_cell.angle_gamma   90.00
#
_symmetry.space_group_name_H-M   'P 1'
#
loop_
_entity.id
_entity.type
_entity.pdbx_description
1 polymer ?
#
loop_
_entity_poly.entity_id
_entity_poly.type
_entity_poly.pdbx_seq_one_letter_code
_entity_poly.pdbx_strand_id
1 'polypeptide(L)'
;MFDAVYRGLESGGCIGIFPEGGSHDRPRLLPLKAGAAIIALGTLARSPDCGLTIIPCGMNYFHPNKFRSRAVIEFGPPVEVHPDQVAAFKLGGNSKRNAVGSLLETIQEALDSVTQQAPDRESLMLIQATRKLYKPLRMKLPLPVVIELNRRLLKGYTTFRHEPKVIQLAKDVRAYNRQLKALGVQDHQVEWGNVRRRPWWLVFLTLLYRIGELLMMGLATLPALALFWPVFVTTRAISHSKQRKALANSSVKMDGRDVVGSWKILVAMGFAPALYTWY
;
A
#
# COMPACT_ATOMS: atom_id res chain seq x y z
N MET A 1 -9.34 -28.24 8.40
CA MET A 1 -8.97 -26.80 8.45
C MET A 1 -10.20 -25.92 8.68
N PHE A 2 -11.20 -25.90 7.79
CA PHE A 2 -12.40 -25.07 7.95
C PHE A 2 -13.18 -25.33 9.25
N ASP A 3 -13.27 -26.58 9.72
CA ASP A 3 -14.01 -26.92 10.94
C ASP A 3 -13.46 -26.21 12.20
N ALA A 4 -12.14 -26.05 12.31
CA ALA A 4 -11.53 -25.32 13.43
C ALA A 4 -11.86 -23.82 13.37
N VAL A 5 -11.92 -23.25 12.17
CA VAL A 5 -12.29 -21.84 11.95
C VAL A 5 -13.75 -21.61 12.33
N TYR A 6 -14.66 -22.52 11.93
CA TYR A 6 -16.06 -22.45 12.31
C TYR A 6 -16.25 -22.46 13.82
N ARG A 7 -15.66 -23.44 14.52
CA ARG A 7 -15.75 -23.50 16.00
C ARG A 7 -15.19 -22.24 16.67
N GLY A 8 -14.09 -21.70 16.15
CA GLY A 8 -13.51 -20.46 16.64
C GLY A 8 -14.47 -19.27 16.52
N LEU A 9 -15.10 -19.10 15.37
CA LEU A 9 -16.08 -18.03 15.15
C LEU A 9 -17.37 -18.24 15.95
N GLU A 10 -17.86 -19.49 16.05
CA GLU A 10 -19.02 -19.85 16.88
C GLU A 10 -18.78 -19.52 18.35
N SER A 11 -17.54 -19.65 18.85
CA SER A 11 -17.17 -19.28 20.22
C SER A 11 -16.95 -17.77 20.45
N GLY A 12 -17.24 -16.91 19.47
CA GLY A 12 -17.01 -15.46 19.55
C GLY A 12 -15.57 -15.03 19.25
N GLY A 13 -14.77 -15.89 18.63
CA GLY A 13 -13.41 -15.57 18.18
C GLY A 13 -13.37 -14.65 16.96
N CYS A 14 -12.18 -14.15 16.63
CA CYS A 14 -11.94 -13.30 15.47
C CYS A 14 -10.88 -13.93 14.55
N ILE A 15 -11.04 -13.76 13.23
CA ILE A 15 -10.07 -14.22 12.24
C ILE A 15 -9.70 -13.09 11.27
N GLY A 16 -8.41 -13.00 10.94
CA GLY A 16 -7.90 -12.15 9.87
C GLY A 16 -7.66 -12.99 8.61
N ILE A 17 -8.22 -12.56 7.47
CA ILE A 17 -8.06 -13.25 6.18
C ILE A 17 -7.58 -12.26 5.12
N PHE A 18 -6.59 -12.67 4.32
CA PHE A 18 -6.17 -11.97 3.11
C PHE A 18 -6.72 -12.71 1.88
N PRO A 19 -7.86 -12.28 1.31
CA PRO A 19 -8.61 -13.06 0.33
C PRO A 19 -7.90 -13.25 -1.02
N GLU A 20 -6.88 -12.45 -1.35
CA GLU A 20 -6.04 -12.64 -2.55
C GLU A 20 -5.14 -13.88 -2.45
N GLY A 21 -4.74 -14.23 -1.21
CA GLY A 21 -3.84 -15.34 -0.93
C GLY A 21 -2.46 -15.21 -1.59
N GLY A 22 -1.98 -13.98 -1.80
CA GLY A 22 -0.66 -13.66 -2.34
C GLY A 22 -0.29 -12.20 -2.06
N SER A 23 0.97 -11.83 -2.33
CA SER A 23 1.44 -10.45 -2.24
C SER A 23 1.98 -10.02 -3.60
N HIS A 24 1.68 -8.78 -4.00
CA HIS A 24 2.05 -8.24 -5.31
C HIS A 24 2.28 -6.73 -5.28
N ASP A 25 2.99 -6.22 -6.28
CA ASP A 25 3.28 -4.79 -6.44
C ASP A 25 2.29 -4.05 -7.38
N ARG A 26 1.18 -4.71 -7.78
CA ARG A 26 0.17 -4.10 -8.65
C ARG A 26 -0.61 -3.00 -7.89
N PRO A 27 -1.03 -1.93 -8.58
CA PRO A 27 -1.79 -0.83 -7.98
C PRO A 27 -3.29 -1.15 -7.79
N ARG A 28 -3.68 -2.39 -8.05
CA ARG A 28 -5.04 -2.90 -7.89
C ARG A 28 -4.99 -4.26 -7.19
N LEU A 29 -6.01 -4.55 -6.37
CA LEU A 29 -6.22 -5.87 -5.79
C LEU A 29 -6.35 -6.96 -6.88
N LEU A 30 -5.88 -8.15 -6.57
CA LEU A 30 -6.14 -9.36 -7.37
C LEU A 30 -7.56 -9.88 -7.13
N PRO A 31 -8.08 -10.70 -8.05
CA PRO A 31 -9.36 -11.38 -7.83
C PRO A 31 -9.34 -12.16 -6.52
N LEU A 32 -10.38 -11.95 -5.71
CA LEU A 32 -10.52 -12.59 -4.41
C LEU A 32 -10.78 -14.09 -4.57
N LYS A 33 -10.21 -14.89 -3.66
CA LYS A 33 -10.52 -16.31 -3.56
C LYS A 33 -11.79 -16.50 -2.74
N ALA A 34 -12.60 -17.49 -3.11
CA ALA A 34 -13.88 -17.81 -2.48
C ALA A 34 -13.80 -18.21 -0.99
N GLY A 35 -12.60 -18.48 -0.45
CA GLY A 35 -12.42 -19.00 0.91
C GLY A 35 -13.04 -18.13 2.00
N ALA A 36 -12.94 -16.79 1.89
CA ALA A 36 -13.53 -15.88 2.87
C ALA A 36 -15.07 -15.98 2.90
N ALA A 37 -15.71 -15.98 1.73
CA ALA A 37 -17.16 -16.12 1.60
C ALA A 37 -17.65 -17.50 2.07
N ILE A 38 -16.91 -18.58 1.76
CA ILE A 38 -17.23 -19.94 2.22
C ILE A 38 -17.15 -20.02 3.75
N ILE A 39 -16.15 -19.39 4.37
CA ILE A 39 -16.01 -19.37 5.83
C ILE A 39 -17.21 -18.67 6.47
N ALA A 40 -17.57 -17.49 5.96
CA ALA A 40 -18.67 -16.73 6.53
C ALA A 40 -20.02 -17.44 6.39
N LEU A 41 -20.36 -17.87 5.16
CA LEU A 41 -21.61 -18.60 4.89
C LEU A 41 -21.65 -19.95 5.61
N GLY A 42 -20.52 -20.66 5.69
CA GLY A 42 -20.42 -21.94 6.39
C GLY A 42 -20.64 -21.81 7.89
N THR A 43 -20.15 -20.73 8.50
CA THR A 43 -20.35 -20.43 9.94
C THR A 43 -21.82 -20.14 10.21
N LEU A 44 -22.42 -19.22 9.45
CA LEU A 44 -23.83 -18.85 9.61
C LEU A 44 -24.80 -19.97 9.21
N ALA A 45 -24.38 -20.88 8.32
CA ALA A 45 -25.17 -22.06 8.01
C ALA A 45 -25.28 -23.02 9.21
N ARG A 46 -24.24 -23.13 10.03
CA ARG A 46 -24.21 -23.96 11.24
C ARG A 46 -24.85 -23.27 12.43
N SER A 47 -24.50 -22.00 12.65
CA SER A 47 -24.92 -21.20 13.78
C SER A 47 -25.40 -19.83 13.27
N PRO A 48 -26.70 -19.70 12.91
CA PRO A 48 -27.24 -18.45 12.35
C PRO A 48 -27.16 -17.26 13.30
N ASP A 49 -27.28 -17.51 14.61
CA ASP A 49 -27.40 -16.48 15.64
C ASP A 49 -26.05 -16.06 16.25
N CYS A 50 -24.92 -16.46 15.66
CA CYS A 50 -23.59 -16.17 16.21
C CYS A 50 -23.12 -14.72 16.01
N GLY A 51 -23.92 -13.87 15.35
CA GLY A 51 -23.62 -12.45 15.15
C GLY A 51 -22.40 -12.18 14.28
N LEU A 52 -22.09 -13.07 13.33
CA LEU A 52 -20.91 -12.93 12.48
C LEU A 52 -20.99 -11.69 11.58
N THR A 53 -20.02 -10.80 11.72
CA THR A 53 -19.83 -9.63 10.86
C THR A 53 -18.47 -9.65 10.17
N ILE A 54 -18.41 -9.16 8.92
CA ILE A 54 -17.16 -9.05 8.17
C ILE A 54 -16.70 -7.59 8.17
N ILE A 55 -15.49 -7.31 8.66
CA ILE A 55 -14.95 -5.94 8.68
C ILE A 55 -13.92 -5.78 7.55
N PRO A 56 -14.19 -4.97 6.51
CA PRO A 56 -13.22 -4.72 5.46
C PRO A 56 -12.07 -3.86 6.01
N CYS A 57 -10.83 -4.33 5.81
CA CYS A 57 -9.63 -3.67 6.29
C CYS A 57 -8.73 -3.29 5.11
N GLY A 58 -8.55 -2.01 4.86
CA GLY A 58 -7.68 -1.48 3.81
C GLY A 58 -6.30 -1.12 4.36
N MET A 59 -5.24 -1.59 3.70
CA MET A 59 -3.85 -1.27 4.08
C MET A 59 -3.16 -0.50 2.95
N ASN A 60 -2.88 0.79 3.18
CA ASN A 60 -2.28 1.68 2.19
C ASN A 60 -0.83 2.02 2.57
N TYR A 61 0.15 1.48 1.83
CA TYR A 61 1.57 1.75 2.02
C TYR A 61 2.07 2.86 1.09
N PHE A 62 2.80 3.84 1.63
CA PHE A 62 3.40 4.90 0.81
C PHE A 62 4.70 4.46 0.13
N HIS A 63 5.53 3.69 0.85
CA HIS A 63 6.80 3.17 0.35
C HIS A 63 7.05 1.75 0.90
N PRO A 64 6.39 0.72 0.36
CA PRO A 64 6.41 -0.64 0.93
C PRO A 64 7.83 -1.25 0.96
N ASN A 65 8.73 -0.80 0.09
CA ASN A 65 10.11 -1.26 0.02
C ASN A 65 11.10 -0.53 0.94
N LYS A 66 10.66 0.54 1.63
CA LYS A 66 11.48 1.34 2.54
C LYS A 66 11.13 1.03 3.98
N PHE A 67 12.16 0.79 4.78
CA PHE A 67 12.03 0.60 6.22
C PHE A 67 11.55 1.91 6.88
N ARG A 68 10.75 1.79 7.96
CA ARG A 68 10.10 2.93 8.66
C ARG A 68 9.30 3.85 7.73
N SER A 69 8.73 3.28 6.66
CA SER A 69 7.79 4.01 5.82
C SER A 69 6.44 4.16 6.51
N ARG A 70 5.65 5.10 6.01
CA ARG A 70 4.30 5.34 6.50
C ARG A 70 3.33 4.34 5.87
N ALA A 71 2.40 3.85 6.69
CA ALA A 71 1.25 3.09 6.28
C ALA A 71 0.00 3.66 6.95
N VAL A 72 -1.15 3.48 6.33
CA VAL A 72 -2.45 3.79 6.93
C VAL A 72 -3.30 2.53 6.84
N ILE A 73 -3.97 2.21 7.93
CA ILE A 73 -4.94 1.13 8.03
C ILE A 73 -6.31 1.80 8.19
N GLU A 74 -7.24 1.47 7.29
CA GLU A 74 -8.61 1.95 7.31
C GLU A 74 -9.55 0.77 7.54
N PHE A 75 -10.47 0.92 8.49
CA PHE A 75 -11.54 -0.04 8.76
C PHE A 75 -12.83 0.53 8.18
N GLY A 76 -13.47 -0.24 7.30
CA GLY A 76 -14.75 0.14 6.72
C GLY A 76 -15.92 -0.31 7.59
N PRO A 77 -17.16 0.02 7.18
CA PRO A 77 -18.34 -0.40 7.89
C PRO A 77 -18.45 -1.94 7.91
N PRO A 78 -19.00 -2.53 8.98
CA PRO A 78 -19.27 -3.97 9.01
C PRO A 78 -20.19 -4.38 7.85
N VAL A 79 -19.85 -5.50 7.21
CA VAL A 79 -20.67 -6.16 6.20
C VAL A 79 -21.38 -7.32 6.87
N GLU A 80 -22.71 -7.24 6.87
CA GLU A 80 -23.59 -8.32 7.33
C GLU A 80 -23.89 -9.27 6.16
N VAL A 81 -23.95 -10.56 6.45
CA VAL A 81 -24.29 -11.58 5.45
C VAL A 81 -25.81 -11.71 5.40
N HIS A 82 -26.39 -11.58 4.21
CA HIS A 82 -27.84 -11.62 4.07
C HIS A 82 -28.40 -13.03 4.36
N PRO A 83 -29.52 -13.17 5.10
CA PRO A 83 -30.11 -14.49 5.40
C PRO A 83 -30.39 -15.33 4.15
N ASP A 84 -30.80 -14.70 3.05
CA ASP A 84 -31.05 -15.39 1.77
C ASP A 84 -29.77 -16.01 1.18
N GLN A 85 -28.62 -15.37 1.35
CA GLN A 85 -27.34 -15.93 0.90
C GLN A 85 -27.00 -17.18 1.72
N VAL A 86 -27.31 -17.19 3.02
CA VAL A 86 -27.13 -18.36 3.90
C VAL A 86 -28.08 -19.49 3.49
N ALA A 87 -29.36 -19.18 3.22
CA ALA A 87 -30.34 -20.16 2.76
C ALA A 87 -29.93 -20.79 1.42
N ALA A 88 -29.52 -19.96 0.45
CA ALA A 88 -29.01 -20.41 -0.85
C ALA A 88 -27.74 -21.27 -0.73
N PHE A 89 -26.88 -20.98 0.25
CA PHE A 89 -25.70 -21.79 0.56
C PHE A 89 -26.07 -23.18 1.09
N LYS A 90 -27.11 -23.29 1.95
CA LYS A 90 -27.61 -24.56 2.50
C LYS A 90 -28.24 -25.46 1.43
N LEU A 91 -28.95 -24.88 0.45
CA LEU A 91 -29.61 -25.61 -0.64
C LEU A 91 -28.62 -26.37 -1.55
N GLY A 92 -27.34 -25.97 -1.57
CA GLY A 92 -26.31 -26.67 -2.34
C GLY A 92 -26.34 -26.38 -3.84
N GLY A 93 -25.61 -27.18 -4.62
CA GLY A 93 -25.58 -27.10 -6.08
C GLY A 93 -25.16 -25.71 -6.64
N ASN A 94 -25.90 -25.24 -7.65
CA ASN A 94 -25.67 -23.93 -8.25
C ASN A 94 -26.02 -22.76 -7.32
N SER A 95 -27.05 -22.91 -6.48
CA SER A 95 -27.45 -21.90 -5.50
C SER A 95 -26.32 -21.56 -4.52
N LYS A 96 -25.56 -22.58 -4.10
CA LYS A 96 -24.36 -22.39 -3.26
C LYS A 96 -23.27 -21.57 -3.96
N ARG A 97 -23.00 -21.84 -5.24
CA ARG A 97 -22.00 -21.09 -6.01
C ARG A 97 -22.41 -19.63 -6.17
N ASN A 98 -23.70 -19.38 -6.44
CA ASN A 98 -24.25 -18.03 -6.57
C ASN A 98 -24.18 -17.26 -5.24
N ALA A 99 -24.52 -17.90 -4.12
CA ALA A 99 -24.41 -17.28 -2.79
C ALA A 99 -22.96 -16.88 -2.46
N VAL A 100 -22.00 -17.77 -2.74
CA VAL A 100 -20.57 -17.50 -2.55
C VAL A 100 -20.10 -16.36 -3.44
N GLY A 101 -20.51 -16.35 -4.72
CA GLY A 101 -20.17 -15.28 -5.66
C GLY A 101 -20.72 -13.93 -5.23
N SER A 102 -22.01 -13.87 -4.86
CA SER A 102 -22.68 -12.65 -4.40
C SER A 102 -22.04 -12.07 -3.13
N LEU A 103 -21.72 -12.92 -2.13
CA LEU A 103 -21.03 -12.45 -0.93
C LEU A 103 -19.60 -11.99 -1.25
N LEU A 104 -18.90 -12.67 -2.17
CA LEU A 104 -17.55 -12.29 -2.58
C LEU A 104 -17.53 -10.92 -3.28
N GLU A 105 -18.55 -10.63 -4.11
CA GLU A 105 -18.75 -9.33 -4.74
C GLU A 105 -19.01 -8.24 -3.69
N THR A 106 -19.87 -8.52 -2.71
CA THR A 106 -20.12 -7.60 -1.58
C THR A 106 -18.84 -7.30 -0.79
N ILE A 107 -18.01 -8.33 -0.52
CA ILE A 107 -16.71 -8.16 0.13
C ILE A 107 -15.75 -7.36 -0.74
N GLN A 108 -15.74 -7.58 -2.05
CA GLN A 108 -14.90 -6.83 -3.00
C GLN A 108 -15.26 -5.34 -2.99
N GLU A 109 -16.55 -5.00 -3.09
CA GLU A 109 -17.01 -3.61 -3.03
C GLU A 109 -16.65 -2.94 -1.70
N ALA A 110 -16.83 -3.66 -0.60
CA ALA A 110 -16.46 -3.18 0.73
C ALA A 110 -14.94 -2.94 0.84
N LEU A 111 -14.09 -3.81 0.27
CA LEU A 111 -12.64 -3.60 0.22
C LEU A 111 -12.25 -2.44 -0.70
N ASP A 112 -12.93 -2.25 -1.83
CA ASP A 112 -12.73 -1.09 -2.71
C ASP A 112 -13.09 0.23 -2.00
N SER A 113 -14.00 0.16 -1.03
CA SER A 113 -14.36 1.28 -0.17
C SER A 113 -13.30 1.67 0.88
N VAL A 114 -12.24 0.88 1.06
CA VAL A 114 -11.14 1.16 2.00
C VAL A 114 -9.75 1.06 1.37
N THR A 115 -9.66 0.74 0.08
CA THR A 115 -8.40 0.60 -0.66
C THR A 115 -8.29 1.60 -1.81
N GLN A 116 -7.06 1.95 -2.16
CA GLN A 116 -6.77 2.81 -3.31
C GLN A 116 -6.53 1.97 -4.57
N GLN A 117 -7.61 1.71 -5.32
CA GLN A 117 -7.55 0.98 -6.58
C GLN A 117 -7.20 1.92 -7.75
N ALA A 118 -6.03 1.75 -8.36
CA ALA A 118 -5.68 2.44 -9.60
C ALA A 118 -5.58 1.44 -10.77
N PRO A 119 -6.07 1.80 -11.98
CA PRO A 119 -6.01 0.90 -13.14
C PRO A 119 -4.58 0.51 -13.54
N ASP A 120 -3.67 1.47 -13.42
CA ASP A 120 -2.29 1.33 -13.83
C ASP A 120 -1.39 2.28 -13.02
N ARG A 121 -0.08 2.05 -13.09
CA ARG A 121 0.91 2.82 -12.35
C ARG A 121 1.01 4.26 -12.83
N GLU A 122 0.76 4.54 -14.12
CA GLU A 122 0.82 5.90 -14.66
C GLU A 122 -0.34 6.75 -14.15
N SER A 123 -1.54 6.18 -14.13
CA SER A 123 -2.74 6.79 -13.55
C SER A 123 -2.51 7.09 -12.07
N LEU A 124 -1.94 6.16 -11.31
CA LEU A 124 -1.59 6.39 -9.91
C LEU A 124 -0.60 7.57 -9.75
N MET A 125 0.45 7.62 -10.57
CA MET A 125 1.45 8.68 -10.55
C MET A 125 0.86 10.04 -10.96
N LEU A 126 -0.04 10.05 -11.96
CA LEU A 126 -0.76 11.23 -12.40
C LEU A 126 -1.61 11.79 -11.25
N ILE A 127 -2.44 10.97 -10.62
CA ILE A 127 -3.30 11.41 -9.51
C ILE A 127 -2.48 11.94 -8.33
N GLN A 128 -1.39 11.25 -7.97
CA GLN A 128 -0.51 11.72 -6.90
C GLN A 128 0.12 13.08 -7.22
N ALA A 129 0.41 13.37 -8.48
CA ALA A 129 0.96 14.66 -8.91
C ALA A 129 -0.10 15.74 -8.99
N THR A 130 -1.27 15.44 -9.55
CA THR A 130 -2.44 16.34 -9.54
C THR A 130 -2.80 16.75 -8.11
N ARG A 131 -2.80 15.81 -7.16
CA ARG A 131 -3.04 16.11 -5.75
C ARG A 131 -2.02 17.09 -5.17
N LYS A 132 -0.73 16.96 -5.52
CA LYS A 132 0.32 17.87 -5.05
C LYS A 132 0.13 19.29 -5.63
N LEU A 133 -0.26 19.36 -6.90
CA LEU A 133 -0.57 20.61 -7.59
C LEU A 133 -1.89 21.27 -7.14
N TYR A 134 -2.77 20.51 -6.50
CA TYR A 134 -4.05 21.01 -6.02
C TYR A 134 -3.83 22.05 -4.91
N LYS A 135 -3.88 23.32 -5.33
CA LYS A 135 -3.44 24.52 -4.62
C LYS A 135 -4.09 24.86 -3.27
N PRO A 136 -5.33 24.46 -2.92
CA PRO A 136 -5.89 24.84 -1.62
C PRO A 136 -5.17 24.18 -0.42
N LEU A 137 -4.25 23.23 -0.66
CA LEU A 137 -3.63 22.41 0.38
C LEU A 137 -2.22 22.87 0.80
N ARG A 138 -2.00 24.17 1.02
CA ARG A 138 -0.78 24.67 1.71
C ARG A 138 -0.60 24.12 3.14
N MET A 139 -1.58 23.35 3.61
CA MET A 139 -1.59 22.66 4.90
C MET A 139 -1.07 21.23 4.77
N LYS A 140 -0.36 20.76 5.80
CA LYS A 140 -0.02 19.34 5.93
C LYS A 140 -1.29 18.54 6.20
N LEU A 141 -1.79 17.83 5.19
CA LEU A 141 -2.93 16.95 5.35
C LEU A 141 -2.59 15.71 6.20
N PRO A 142 -3.50 15.29 7.11
CA PRO A 142 -3.44 13.96 7.71
C PRO A 142 -3.42 12.87 6.63
N LEU A 143 -2.73 11.76 6.89
CA LEU A 143 -2.58 10.68 5.91
C LEU A 143 -3.91 10.07 5.42
N PRO A 144 -4.94 9.88 6.28
CA PRO A 144 -6.24 9.38 5.82
C PRO A 144 -6.89 10.33 4.79
N VAL A 145 -6.81 11.63 5.00
CA VAL A 145 -7.34 12.64 4.06
C VAL A 145 -6.60 12.60 2.72
N VAL A 146 -5.29 12.32 2.75
CA VAL A 146 -4.49 12.14 1.53
C VAL A 146 -4.97 10.94 0.72
N ILE A 147 -5.30 9.84 1.38
CA ILE A 147 -5.78 8.61 0.74
C ILE A 147 -7.18 8.85 0.16
N GLU A 148 -8.09 9.40 0.95
CA GLU A 148 -9.45 9.72 0.50
C GLU A 148 -9.45 10.66 -0.71
N LEU A 149 -8.60 11.70 -0.70
CA LEU A 149 -8.45 12.60 -1.84
C LEU A 149 -7.92 11.87 -3.08
N ASN A 150 -6.92 11.01 -2.94
CA ASN A 150 -6.44 10.20 -4.05
C ASN A 150 -7.55 9.29 -4.61
N ARG A 151 -8.37 8.69 -3.74
CA ARG A 151 -9.47 7.80 -4.14
C ARG A 151 -10.55 8.56 -4.92
N ARG A 152 -10.94 9.74 -4.45
CA ARG A 152 -11.88 10.62 -5.17
C ARG A 152 -11.33 11.09 -6.51
N LEU A 153 -10.07 11.51 -6.55
CA LEU A 153 -9.40 11.91 -7.79
C LEU A 153 -9.28 10.74 -8.78
N LEU A 154 -8.98 9.53 -8.30
CA LEU A 154 -8.98 8.32 -9.13
C LEU A 154 -10.37 8.03 -9.68
N LYS A 155 -11.40 8.02 -8.83
CA LYS A 155 -12.80 7.82 -9.25
C LYS A 155 -13.20 8.82 -10.33
N GLY A 156 -12.97 10.11 -10.10
CA GLY A 156 -13.25 11.17 -11.07
C GLY A 156 -12.47 10.98 -12.38
N TYR A 157 -11.17 10.69 -12.30
CA TYR A 157 -10.36 10.44 -13.50
C TYR A 157 -10.85 9.22 -14.28
N THR A 158 -11.21 8.12 -13.61
CA THR A 158 -11.72 6.92 -14.29
C THR A 158 -13.06 7.16 -14.97
N THR A 159 -13.96 7.94 -14.36
CA THR A 159 -15.27 8.28 -14.92
C THR A 159 -15.15 9.23 -16.11
N PHE A 160 -14.31 10.27 -16.01
CA PHE A 160 -14.22 11.35 -17.00
C PHE A 160 -12.97 11.25 -17.90
N ARG A 161 -12.32 10.09 -17.97
CA ARG A 161 -11.04 9.89 -18.71
C ARG A 161 -11.10 10.27 -20.19
N HIS A 162 -12.28 10.26 -20.79
CA HIS A 162 -12.51 10.53 -22.21
C HIS A 162 -12.87 12.00 -22.48
N GLU A 163 -13.09 12.81 -21.44
CA GLU A 163 -13.38 14.23 -21.64
C GLU A 163 -12.14 14.98 -22.15
N PRO A 164 -12.28 15.85 -23.16
CA PRO A 164 -11.15 16.60 -23.72
C PRO A 164 -10.39 17.42 -22.68
N LYS A 165 -11.10 18.02 -21.71
CA LYS A 165 -10.50 18.80 -20.62
C LYS A 165 -9.61 17.93 -19.72
N VAL A 166 -10.07 16.74 -19.38
CA VAL A 166 -9.33 15.80 -18.51
C VAL A 166 -8.11 15.24 -19.23
N ILE A 167 -8.23 14.92 -20.53
CA ILE A 167 -7.11 14.48 -21.37
C ILE A 167 -6.02 15.55 -21.43
N GLN A 168 -6.40 16.81 -21.65
CA GLN A 168 -5.47 17.93 -21.71
C GLN A 168 -4.78 18.14 -20.34
N LEU A 169 -5.55 18.18 -19.26
CA LEU A 169 -5.00 18.30 -17.91
C LEU A 169 -4.01 17.16 -17.59
N ALA A 170 -4.36 15.92 -17.94
CA ALA A 170 -3.48 14.77 -17.74
C ALA A 170 -2.17 14.92 -18.52
N LYS A 171 -2.23 15.43 -19.74
CA LYS A 171 -1.04 15.71 -20.58
C LYS A 171 -0.16 16.78 -19.93
N ASP A 172 -0.75 17.85 -19.43
CA ASP A 172 -0.03 18.97 -18.82
C ASP A 172 0.65 18.57 -17.50
N VAL A 173 -0.07 17.83 -16.63
CA VAL A 173 0.51 17.31 -15.37
C VAL A 173 1.63 16.30 -15.65
N ARG A 174 1.50 15.46 -16.68
CA ARG A 174 2.59 14.56 -17.11
C ARG A 174 3.79 15.33 -17.65
N ALA A 175 3.57 16.38 -18.44
CA ALA A 175 4.63 17.24 -18.96
C ALA A 175 5.38 17.92 -17.81
N TYR A 176 4.66 18.48 -16.85
CA TYR A 176 5.22 19.06 -15.64
C TYR A 176 6.08 18.06 -14.85
N ASN A 177 5.54 16.86 -14.57
CA ASN A 177 6.30 15.81 -13.89
C ASN A 177 7.57 15.38 -14.64
N ARG A 178 7.55 15.38 -15.98
CA ARG A 178 8.73 15.10 -16.79
C ARG A 178 9.78 16.20 -16.64
N GLN A 179 9.38 17.46 -16.64
CA GLN A 179 10.27 18.60 -16.40
C GLN A 179 10.91 18.54 -15.00
N LEU A 180 10.11 18.29 -13.96
CA LEU A 180 10.61 18.09 -12.60
C LEU A 180 11.69 17.00 -12.54
N LYS A 181 11.44 15.85 -13.18
CA LYS A 181 12.40 14.75 -13.24
C LYS A 181 13.67 15.11 -14.02
N ALA A 182 13.52 15.77 -15.16
CA ALA A 182 14.66 16.19 -15.99
C ALA A 182 15.57 17.18 -15.25
N LEU A 183 14.97 18.08 -14.47
CA LEU A 183 15.68 19.06 -13.64
C LEU A 183 16.16 18.49 -12.30
N GLY A 184 15.74 17.28 -11.93
CA GLY A 184 16.07 16.68 -10.63
C GLY A 184 15.43 17.39 -9.43
N VAL A 185 14.40 18.20 -9.64
CA VAL A 185 13.73 19.00 -8.60
C VAL A 185 12.39 18.39 -8.20
N GLN A 186 12.06 18.54 -6.92
CA GLN A 186 10.76 18.16 -6.38
C GLN A 186 9.78 19.33 -6.47
N ASP A 187 8.49 19.01 -6.57
CA ASP A 187 7.40 20.00 -6.69
C ASP A 187 7.48 21.13 -5.64
N HIS A 188 7.70 20.79 -4.37
CA HIS A 188 7.84 21.78 -3.30
C HIS A 188 9.08 22.68 -3.44
N GLN A 189 10.11 22.23 -4.16
CA GLN A 189 11.32 23.02 -4.42
C GLN A 189 11.08 24.07 -5.52
N VAL A 190 10.12 23.84 -6.42
CA VAL A 190 9.73 24.85 -7.43
C VAL A 190 9.12 26.08 -6.76
N GLU A 191 8.27 25.90 -5.75
CA GLU A 191 7.73 27.03 -4.98
C GLU A 191 8.83 27.69 -4.11
N TRP A 192 9.77 26.90 -3.60
CA TRP A 192 10.90 27.38 -2.80
C TRP A 192 11.89 28.23 -3.62
N GLY A 193 12.12 27.88 -4.89
CA GLY A 193 13.07 28.53 -5.81
C GLY A 193 12.65 29.90 -6.34
N ASN A 194 11.67 30.56 -5.71
CA ASN A 194 11.22 31.88 -6.14
C ASN A 194 12.29 32.95 -5.82
N VAL A 195 13.06 33.32 -6.85
CA VAL A 195 14.19 34.27 -6.79
C VAL A 195 13.80 35.61 -6.17
N ARG A 196 12.54 36.06 -6.32
CA ARG A 196 12.05 37.31 -5.70
C ARG A 196 12.02 37.27 -4.17
N ARG A 197 11.84 36.09 -3.57
CA ARG A 197 11.73 35.93 -2.11
C ARG A 197 13.04 35.46 -1.47
N ARG A 198 13.95 34.88 -2.26
CA ARG A 198 15.20 34.30 -1.78
C ARG A 198 16.34 34.66 -2.73
N PRO A 199 17.06 35.76 -2.49
CA PRO A 199 18.25 36.10 -3.25
C PRO A 199 19.34 35.02 -3.15
N TRP A 200 20.21 34.97 -4.16
CA TRP A 200 21.23 33.94 -4.34
C TRP A 200 22.17 33.78 -3.14
N TRP A 201 22.49 34.86 -2.43
CA TRP A 201 23.41 34.82 -1.27
C TRP A 201 22.80 34.06 -0.08
N LEU A 202 21.48 34.18 0.16
CA LEU A 202 20.80 33.38 1.19
C LEU A 202 20.82 31.90 0.84
N VAL A 203 20.62 31.57 -0.44
CA VAL A 203 20.70 30.18 -0.93
C VAL A 203 22.11 29.65 -0.73
N PHE A 204 23.14 30.45 -1.05
CA PHE A 204 24.54 30.09 -0.88
C PHE A 204 24.93 29.86 0.60
N LEU A 205 24.53 30.76 1.51
CA LEU A 205 24.76 30.59 2.95
C LEU A 205 24.02 29.37 3.50
N THR A 206 22.79 29.13 3.06
CA THR A 206 22.03 27.93 3.44
C THR A 206 22.74 26.67 2.96
N LEU A 207 23.28 26.68 1.74
CA LEU A 207 24.06 25.55 1.20
C LEU A 207 25.30 25.28 2.07
N LEU A 208 26.07 26.32 2.41
CA LEU A 208 27.26 26.19 3.24
C LEU A 208 26.92 25.61 4.63
N TYR A 209 25.86 26.13 5.26
CA TYR A 209 25.35 25.60 6.53
C TYR A 209 24.95 24.12 6.43
N ARG A 210 24.21 23.73 5.40
CA ARG A 210 23.77 22.34 5.20
C ARG A 210 24.92 21.39 4.89
N ILE A 211 25.94 21.84 4.17
CA ILE A 211 27.17 21.06 3.95
C ILE A 211 27.89 20.84 5.28
N GLY A 212 28.04 21.88 6.10
CA GLY A 212 28.65 21.76 7.43
C GLY A 212 27.88 20.79 8.33
N GLU A 213 26.55 20.90 8.38
CA GLU A 213 25.66 19.98 9.12
C GLU A 213 25.79 18.54 8.62
N LEU A 214 25.79 18.32 7.30
CA LEU A 214 25.95 17.00 6.69
C LEU A 214 27.31 16.38 7.02
N LEU A 215 28.39 17.16 6.98
CA LEU A 215 29.73 16.69 7.34
C LEU A 215 29.81 16.30 8.82
N MET A 216 29.28 17.14 9.70
CA MET A 216 29.26 16.89 11.14
C MET A 216 28.43 15.65 11.50
N MET A 217 27.21 15.54 10.98
CA MET A 217 26.37 14.34 11.15
C MET A 217 27.01 13.10 10.51
N GLY A 218 27.58 13.25 9.32
CA GLY A 218 28.29 12.19 8.61
C GLY A 218 29.39 11.60 9.49
N LEU A 219 30.28 12.44 10.01
CA LEU A 219 31.36 12.03 10.90
C LEU A 219 30.84 11.34 12.18
N ALA A 220 29.81 11.90 12.81
CA ALA A 220 29.21 11.34 14.02
C ALA A 220 28.59 9.96 13.78
N THR A 221 28.10 9.69 12.57
CA THR A 221 27.51 8.38 12.21
C THR A 221 28.52 7.33 11.76
N LEU A 222 29.77 7.70 11.43
CA LEU A 222 30.78 6.76 10.93
C LEU A 222 31.03 5.55 11.86
N PRO A 223 31.15 5.72 13.20
CA PRO A 223 31.37 4.57 14.09
C PRO A 223 30.19 3.58 14.06
N ALA A 224 28.96 4.10 14.10
CA ALA A 224 27.76 3.27 14.01
C ALA A 224 27.67 2.60 12.64
N LEU A 225 27.96 3.33 11.55
CA LEU A 225 27.97 2.77 10.21
C LEU A 225 29.01 1.65 10.09
N ALA A 226 30.20 1.83 10.66
CA ALA A 226 31.26 0.81 10.68
C ALA A 226 30.86 -0.42 11.51
N LEU A 227 30.10 -0.27 12.57
CA LEU A 227 29.59 -1.41 13.35
C LEU A 227 28.50 -2.17 12.58
N PHE A 228 27.59 -1.46 11.90
CA PHE A 228 26.41 -2.04 11.24
C PHE A 228 26.56 -2.29 9.72
N TRP A 229 27.66 -1.89 9.09
CA TRP A 229 27.87 -2.08 7.65
C TRP A 229 27.70 -3.53 7.18
N PRO A 230 28.17 -4.57 7.94
CA PRO A 230 28.01 -5.95 7.50
C PRO A 230 26.53 -6.34 7.45
N VAL A 231 25.71 -5.87 8.39
CA VAL A 231 24.25 -6.07 8.39
C VAL A 231 23.63 -5.40 7.17
N PHE A 232 24.00 -4.14 6.88
CA PHE A 232 23.43 -3.42 5.74
C PHE A 232 23.79 -4.05 4.40
N VAL A 233 25.03 -4.51 4.23
CA VAL A 233 25.48 -5.12 2.97
C VAL A 233 24.89 -6.51 2.78
N THR A 234 24.92 -7.37 3.81
CA THR A 234 24.36 -8.73 3.73
C THR A 234 22.84 -8.70 3.51
N THR A 235 22.11 -7.89 4.26
CA THR A 235 20.65 -7.73 4.08
C THR A 235 20.33 -7.22 2.67
N ARG A 236 21.10 -6.27 2.13
CA ARG A 236 20.91 -5.75 0.77
C ARG A 236 21.21 -6.81 -0.29
N ALA A 237 22.33 -7.52 -0.18
CA ALA A 237 22.73 -8.56 -1.14
C ALA A 237 21.74 -9.73 -1.16
N ILE A 238 21.38 -10.26 0.01
CA ILE A 238 20.45 -11.39 0.14
C ILE A 238 19.04 -10.99 -0.32
N SER A 239 18.53 -9.83 0.10
CA SER A 239 17.20 -9.38 -0.31
C SER A 239 17.08 -9.17 -1.82
N HIS A 240 18.11 -8.61 -2.48
CA HIS A 240 18.12 -8.49 -3.94
C HIS A 240 18.24 -9.84 -4.66
N SER A 241 19.06 -10.76 -4.17
CA SER A 241 19.15 -12.12 -4.72
C SER A 241 17.81 -12.85 -4.63
N LYS A 242 17.13 -12.75 -3.48
CA LYS A 242 15.81 -13.36 -3.25
C LYS A 242 14.70 -12.66 -4.04
N GLN A 243 14.77 -11.34 -4.22
CA GLN A 243 13.89 -10.59 -5.12
C GLN A 243 13.97 -11.12 -6.55
N ARG A 244 15.19 -11.32 -7.09
CA ARG A 244 15.38 -11.89 -8.43
C ARG A 244 14.80 -13.30 -8.56
N LYS A 245 14.99 -14.15 -7.56
CA LYS A 245 14.39 -15.52 -7.53
C LYS A 245 12.86 -15.47 -7.44
N ALA A 246 12.30 -14.57 -6.63
CA ALA A 246 10.86 -14.42 -6.50
C ALA A 246 10.20 -13.87 -7.78
N LEU A 247 10.90 -12.98 -8.50
CA LEU A 247 10.50 -12.50 -9.83
C LEU A 247 10.50 -13.64 -10.86
N ALA A 248 11.56 -14.46 -10.89
CA ALA A 248 11.66 -15.58 -11.83
C ALA A 248 10.59 -16.66 -11.61
N ASN A 249 10.18 -16.89 -10.36
CA ASN A 249 9.25 -17.96 -9.99
C ASN A 249 7.77 -17.53 -9.94
N SER A 250 7.44 -16.26 -10.22
CA SER A 250 6.07 -15.77 -10.07
C SER A 250 5.58 -15.06 -11.33
N SER A 251 4.49 -15.57 -11.90
CA SER A 251 3.78 -14.94 -13.03
C SER A 251 3.05 -13.64 -12.66
N VAL A 252 2.95 -13.31 -11.37
CA VAL A 252 2.09 -12.22 -10.88
C VAL A 252 2.88 -11.01 -10.40
N LYS A 253 4.17 -11.18 -10.09
CA LYS A 253 5.05 -10.13 -9.54
C LYS A 253 5.70 -9.31 -10.64
N MET A 254 5.55 -7.98 -10.59
CA MET A 254 6.18 -7.07 -11.56
C MET A 254 7.59 -6.64 -11.14
N ASP A 255 7.78 -6.18 -9.89
CA ASP A 255 9.08 -5.74 -9.39
C ASP A 255 9.62 -6.62 -8.24
N GLY A 256 8.79 -7.49 -7.63
CA GLY A 256 9.18 -8.35 -6.51
C GLY A 256 9.62 -7.60 -5.26
N ARG A 257 9.16 -6.34 -5.09
CA ARG A 257 9.56 -5.49 -3.96
C ARG A 257 8.93 -5.96 -2.65
N ASP A 258 7.81 -6.65 -2.74
CA ASP A 258 7.09 -7.26 -1.63
C ASP A 258 7.97 -8.17 -0.75
N VAL A 259 8.86 -8.96 -1.34
CA VAL A 259 9.73 -9.88 -0.58
C VAL A 259 10.97 -9.21 0.01
N VAL A 260 11.33 -8.01 -0.47
CA VAL A 260 12.56 -7.31 -0.04
C VAL A 260 12.46 -6.93 1.44
N GLY A 261 11.29 -6.47 1.89
CA GLY A 261 11.08 -6.11 3.29
C GLY A 261 11.24 -7.32 4.22
N SER A 262 10.57 -8.42 3.91
CA SER A 262 10.62 -9.65 4.72
C SER A 262 12.03 -10.20 4.83
N TRP A 263 12.78 -10.28 3.72
CA TRP A 263 14.16 -10.78 3.75
C TRP A 263 15.12 -9.84 4.48
N LYS A 264 14.91 -8.53 4.42
CA LYS A 264 15.71 -7.59 5.23
C LYS A 264 15.50 -7.83 6.72
N ILE A 265 14.26 -8.04 7.15
CA ILE A 265 13.92 -8.30 8.56
C ILE A 265 14.47 -9.65 9.01
N LEU A 266 14.26 -10.72 8.23
CA LEU A 266 14.75 -12.07 8.57
C LEU A 266 16.27 -12.12 8.69
N VAL A 267 16.99 -11.52 7.74
CA VAL A 267 18.46 -11.48 7.79
C VAL A 267 18.93 -10.61 8.95
N ALA A 268 18.30 -9.46 9.21
CA ALA A 268 18.65 -8.61 10.35
C ALA A 268 18.40 -9.30 11.70
N MET A 269 17.30 -10.04 11.86
CA MET A 269 16.98 -10.75 13.11
C MET A 269 17.99 -11.84 13.45
N GLY A 270 18.54 -12.54 12.45
CA GLY A 270 19.58 -13.55 12.70
C GLY A 270 20.98 -12.94 12.82
N PHE A 271 21.31 -12.01 11.94
CA PHE A 271 22.68 -11.53 11.77
C PHE A 271 23.06 -10.42 12.74
N ALA A 272 22.11 -9.54 13.12
CA ALA A 272 22.42 -8.48 14.07
C ALA A 272 22.77 -9.01 15.47
N PRO A 273 22.03 -9.96 16.08
CA PRO A 273 22.42 -10.55 17.37
C PRO A 273 23.77 -11.25 17.31
N ALA A 274 24.06 -11.99 16.23
CA ALA A 274 25.34 -12.67 16.04
C ALA A 274 26.54 -11.69 15.99
N LEU A 275 26.36 -10.53 15.36
CA LEU A 275 27.35 -9.45 15.36
C LEU A 275 27.50 -8.81 16.74
N TYR A 276 26.40 -8.58 17.46
CA TYR A 276 26.44 -8.06 18.83
C TYR A 276 27.08 -9.02 19.84
N THR A 277 27.01 -10.33 19.61
CA THR A 277 27.72 -11.31 20.45
C THR A 277 29.21 -11.42 20.13
N TRP A 278 29.62 -10.94 18.95
CA TRP A 278 31.00 -11.02 18.48
C TRP A 278 31.83 -9.78 18.84
N TYR A 279 31.21 -8.58 18.80
CA TYR A 279 31.80 -7.32 19.26
C TYR A 279 31.61 -7.13 20.77
#